data_AF-A0A257PEJ4-F1
#
_entry.id   AF-A0A257PEJ4-F1
#
_cell.length_a   1.000
_cell.length_b   1.000
_cell.length_c   1.000
_cell.angle_alpha   90.00
_cell.angle_beta   90.00
_cell.angle_gamma   90.00
#
_symmetry.space_group_name_H-M   'P 1'
#
loop_
_entity.id
_entity.type
_entity.pdbx_description
1 polymer ?
#
loop_
_entity_poly.entity_id
_entity_poly.type
_entity_poly.pdbx_seq_one_letter_code
_entity_poly.pdbx_strand_id
1 'polypeptide(L)'
;MTTPRRSPCPPSALPDSTRRRLNIALGLTVGGPLCWSGVAARAAALPPLPRYTQPVEAQSPLVGRILLAGQTFISPQHVLDDCARAALCLLGEQHDHPDHHAVQAWIITALARHGQL
;
A
#
# COMPACT_ATOMS: atom_id res chain seq x y z
N MET A 1 17.35 -44.20 -25.62
CA MET A 1 17.70 -42.91 -24.98
C MET A 1 17.01 -41.81 -25.78
N THR A 2 15.75 -41.53 -25.44
CA THR A 2 14.82 -40.69 -26.22
C THR A 2 14.53 -39.43 -25.42
N THR A 3 14.93 -38.28 -25.94
CA THR A 3 14.71 -36.96 -25.34
C THR A 3 13.25 -36.51 -25.55
N PRO A 4 12.54 -36.02 -24.51
CA PRO A 4 11.21 -35.46 -24.71
C PRO A 4 11.32 -34.06 -25.33
N ARG A 5 10.75 -33.91 -26.53
CA ARG A 5 10.57 -32.63 -27.22
C ARG A 5 9.51 -31.81 -26.46
N ARG A 6 9.93 -30.73 -25.80
CA ARG A 6 8.98 -29.76 -25.21
C ARG A 6 8.30 -28.98 -26.33
N SER A 7 6.97 -29.04 -26.37
CA SER A 7 6.16 -28.17 -27.22
C SER A 7 6.26 -26.73 -26.72
N PRO A 8 6.40 -25.72 -27.60
CA PRO A 8 6.32 -24.33 -27.18
C PRO A 8 4.89 -23.96 -26.76
N CYS A 9 4.77 -23.25 -25.64
CA CYS A 9 3.52 -22.70 -25.13
C CYS A 9 3.02 -21.59 -26.08
N PRO A 10 1.74 -21.53 -26.44
CA PRO A 10 1.21 -20.42 -27.22
C PRO A 10 1.25 -19.11 -26.41
N PRO A 11 1.50 -17.95 -27.04
CA PRO A 11 1.46 -16.67 -26.33
C PRO A 11 0.03 -16.38 -25.86
N SER A 12 -0.11 -16.06 -24.57
CA SER A 12 -1.36 -15.61 -23.97
C SER A 12 -1.68 -14.21 -24.52
N ALA A 13 -2.72 -14.11 -25.36
CA ALA A 13 -3.24 -12.85 -25.83
C ALA A 13 -3.96 -12.14 -24.67
N LEU A 14 -3.33 -11.12 -24.09
CA LEU A 14 -4.01 -10.20 -23.20
C LEU A 14 -5.06 -9.42 -24.01
N PRO A 15 -6.30 -9.26 -23.51
CA PRO A 15 -7.25 -8.36 -24.14
C PRO A 15 -6.70 -6.93 -24.05
N ASP A 16 -6.49 -6.32 -25.20
CA ASP A 16 -6.09 -4.92 -25.36
C ASP A 16 -7.20 -4.04 -24.76
N SER A 17 -6.98 -3.54 -23.54
CA SER A 17 -7.89 -2.62 -22.88
C SER A 17 -7.77 -1.26 -23.57
N THR A 18 -8.43 -1.11 -24.72
CA THR A 18 -8.56 0.15 -25.44
C THR A 18 -9.21 1.17 -24.51
N ARG A 19 -8.39 1.99 -23.84
CA ARG A 19 -8.86 3.09 -22.99
C ARG A 19 -9.54 4.12 -23.89
N ARG A 20 -10.87 4.06 -23.94
CA ARG A 20 -11.73 5.07 -24.58
C ARG A 20 -11.49 6.42 -23.88
N ARG A 21 -10.69 7.28 -24.51
CA ARG A 21 -10.47 8.66 -24.06
C ARG A 21 -11.76 9.44 -24.33
N LEU A 22 -12.52 9.72 -23.28
CA LEU A 22 -13.64 10.65 -23.34
C LEU A 22 -13.12 12.04 -23.00
N ASN A 23 -12.80 12.83 -24.03
CA ASN A 23 -12.48 14.24 -23.86
C ASN A 23 -13.80 15.03 -23.77
N ILE A 24 -14.23 15.36 -22.55
CA ILE A 24 -15.29 16.33 -22.33
C ILE A 24 -14.63 17.70 -22.26
N ALA A 25 -14.72 18.47 -23.35
CA ALA A 25 -14.43 19.88 -23.37
C ALA A 25 -15.76 20.64 -23.47
N LEU A 26 -16.13 21.39 -22.44
CA LEU A 26 -17.06 22.51 -22.62
C LEU A 26 -16.97 23.50 -21.46
N GLY A 27 -16.82 24.78 -21.80
CA GLY A 27 -17.08 25.91 -20.89
C GLY A 27 -16.03 27.01 -20.89
N LEU A 28 -15.91 27.78 -21.98
CA LEU A 28 -15.37 29.14 -21.91
C LEU A 28 -16.35 30.00 -21.12
N THR A 29 -16.01 30.35 -19.89
CA THR A 29 -16.64 31.48 -19.18
C THR A 29 -15.57 32.54 -18.95
N VAL A 30 -15.80 33.70 -19.56
CA VAL A 30 -15.10 34.95 -19.29
C VAL A 30 -15.67 35.51 -18.00
N GLY A 31 -14.85 35.66 -16.95
CA GLY A 31 -15.27 36.38 -15.75
C GLY A 31 -14.45 36.12 -14.49
N GLY A 32 -13.35 36.88 -14.32
CA GLY A 32 -12.72 37.16 -13.02
C GLY A 32 -11.74 36.10 -12.50
N PRO A 33 -10.64 36.50 -11.81
CA PRO A 33 -9.76 35.56 -11.15
C PRO A 33 -10.48 34.97 -9.95
N LEU A 34 -11.22 33.88 -10.18
CA LEU A 34 -11.58 32.95 -9.13
C LEU A 34 -10.26 32.39 -8.60
N CYS A 35 -9.75 33.00 -7.53
CA CYS A 35 -8.68 32.44 -6.72
C CYS A 35 -9.19 31.09 -6.21
N TRP A 36 -8.95 30.03 -6.98
CA TRP A 36 -9.14 28.66 -6.54
C TRP A 36 -8.11 28.43 -5.44
N SER A 37 -8.48 28.73 -4.20
CA SER A 37 -7.73 28.32 -3.03
C SER A 37 -7.79 26.81 -2.98
N GLY A 38 -6.84 26.16 -3.67
CA GLY A 38 -6.64 24.73 -3.57
C GLY A 38 -6.37 24.40 -2.11
N VAL A 39 -7.26 23.65 -1.48
CA VAL A 39 -6.98 23.05 -0.18
C VAL A 39 -5.92 21.99 -0.44
N ALA A 40 -4.65 22.33 -0.20
CA ALA A 40 -3.61 21.34 -0.13
C ALA A 40 -3.93 20.43 1.07
N ALA A 41 -4.37 19.20 0.80
CA ALA A 41 -4.52 18.19 1.82
C ALA A 41 -3.16 18.03 2.51
N ARG A 42 -3.06 18.47 3.76
CA ARG A 42 -1.86 18.20 4.56
C ARG A 42 -1.83 16.70 4.79
N ALA A 43 -0.74 16.05 4.38
CA ALA A 43 -0.50 14.66 4.76
C ALA A 43 -0.57 14.59 6.29
N ALA A 44 -1.58 13.90 6.82
CA ALA A 44 -1.72 13.69 8.25
C ALA A 44 -0.49 12.90 8.72
N ALA A 45 0.14 13.37 9.80
CA ALA A 45 1.23 12.62 10.39
C ALA A 45 0.73 11.22 10.80
N LEU A 46 1.51 10.20 10.47
CA LEU A 46 1.17 8.83 10.84
C LEU A 46 1.04 8.71 12.37
N PRO A 47 0.09 7.88 12.85
CA PRO A 47 0.09 7.54 14.27
C PRO A 47 1.44 6.91 14.65
N PRO A 48 1.92 7.09 15.90
CA PRO A 48 3.13 6.41 16.35
C PRO A 48 2.95 4.89 16.28
N LEU A 49 4.01 4.16 15.92
CA LEU A 49 3.97 2.70 15.95
C LEU A 49 3.67 2.21 17.38
N PRO A 50 2.85 1.15 17.54
CA PRO A 50 2.66 0.53 18.84
C PRO A 50 3.99 -0.04 19.35
N ARG A 51 4.16 0.02 20.68
CA ARG A 51 5.31 -0.63 21.33
C ARG A 51 5.03 -2.13 21.45
N TYR A 52 6.08 -2.91 21.30
CA TYR A 52 6.05 -4.32 21.66
C TYR A 52 5.99 -4.47 23.18
N THR A 53 5.14 -5.36 23.68
CA THR A 53 4.86 -5.53 25.10
C THR A 53 5.05 -6.95 25.59
N GLN A 54 5.02 -7.95 24.70
CA GLN A 54 5.23 -9.33 25.10
C GLN A 54 6.68 -9.57 25.56
N PRO A 55 6.91 -10.46 26.54
CA PRO A 55 8.26 -10.77 27.01
C PRO A 55 9.02 -11.68 26.02
N VAL A 56 8.28 -12.53 25.30
CA VAL A 56 8.85 -13.40 24.26
C VAL A 56 9.43 -12.50 23.17
N GLU A 57 10.63 -12.79 22.66
CA GLU A 57 11.26 -12.01 21.57
C GLU A 57 11.43 -10.50 21.80
N ALA A 58 11.22 -9.97 23.02
CA ALA A 58 11.37 -8.54 23.31
C ALA A 58 12.76 -7.98 22.99
N GLN A 59 13.78 -8.84 23.01
CA GLN A 59 15.17 -8.52 22.70
C GLN A 59 15.55 -8.81 21.23
N SER A 60 14.59 -9.29 20.43
CA SER A 60 14.82 -9.54 19.01
C SER A 60 15.23 -8.24 18.33
N PRO A 61 16.27 -8.25 17.47
CA PRO A 61 16.66 -7.07 16.74
C PRO A 61 15.56 -6.58 15.79
N LEU A 62 14.51 -7.37 15.53
CA LEU A 62 13.40 -6.98 14.66
C LEU A 62 12.31 -6.18 15.36
N VAL A 63 12.30 -6.12 16.70
CA VAL A 63 11.29 -5.37 17.45
C VAL A 63 11.26 -3.91 17.03
N GLY A 64 10.07 -3.42 16.67
CA GLY A 64 9.85 -2.03 16.25
C GLY A 64 10.42 -1.68 14.88
N ARG A 65 10.90 -2.65 14.09
CA ARG A 65 11.41 -2.44 12.73
C ARG A 65 10.60 -3.23 11.72
N ILE A 66 10.54 -2.71 10.50
CA ILE A 66 9.87 -3.36 9.37
C ILE A 66 10.94 -3.80 8.39
N LEU A 67 10.97 -5.09 8.06
CA LEU A 67 11.96 -5.70 7.18
C LEU A 67 11.30 -6.14 5.86
N LEU A 68 11.71 -5.52 4.75
CA LEU A 68 11.28 -5.90 3.42
C LEU A 68 12.08 -7.12 2.94
N ALA A 69 11.37 -8.20 2.63
CA ALA A 69 11.92 -9.45 2.08
C ALA A 69 13.16 -10.00 2.81
N GLY A 70 13.28 -9.73 4.12
CA GLY A 70 14.40 -10.23 4.93
C GLY A 70 15.72 -9.48 4.77
N GLN A 71 15.79 -8.42 3.95
CA GLN A 71 17.08 -7.82 3.54
C GLN A 71 17.19 -6.31 3.82
N THR A 72 16.08 -5.58 3.86
CA THR A 72 16.12 -4.11 3.95
C THR A 72 15.12 -3.57 4.97
N PHE A 73 15.58 -2.72 5.89
CA PHE A 73 14.66 -2.01 6.79
C PHE A 73 13.98 -0.87 6.06
N ILE A 74 12.66 -0.79 6.18
CA ILE A 74 11.84 0.24 5.55
C ILE A 74 11.06 1.02 6.61
N SER A 75 10.63 2.24 6.23
CA SER A 75 9.81 3.07 7.10
C SER A 75 8.35 2.60 7.10
N PRO A 76 7.56 2.94 8.12
CA PRO A 76 6.13 2.65 8.13
C PRO A 76 5.38 3.32 6.97
N GLN A 77 5.81 4.53 6.57
CA GLN A 77 5.26 5.23 5.41
C GLN A 77 5.42 4.40 4.13
N HIS A 78 6.58 3.75 3.93
CA HIS A 78 6.83 2.90 2.76
C HIS A 78 5.79 1.77 2.66
N VAL A 79 5.49 1.10 3.78
CA VAL A 79 4.46 0.04 3.80
C VAL A 79 3.09 0.58 3.40
N LEU A 80 2.72 1.75 3.91
CA LEU A 80 1.42 2.36 3.61
C LEU A 80 1.33 2.81 2.15
N ASP A 81 2.40 3.40 1.62
CA ASP A 81 2.49 3.78 0.21
C ASP A 81 2.38 2.55 -0.70
N ASP A 82 2.99 1.44 -0.33
CA ASP A 82 2.90 0.18 -1.08
C ASP A 82 1.50 -0.42 -1.03
N CYS A 83 0.90 -0.48 0.17
CA CYS A 83 -0.48 -0.95 0.34
C CYS A 83 -1.50 -0.05 -0.36
N ALA A 84 -1.28 1.26 -0.40
CA ALA A 84 -2.09 2.23 -1.13
C ALA A 84 -2.11 1.98 -2.65
N ARG A 85 -0.98 1.53 -3.20
CA ARG A 85 -0.86 1.25 -4.65
C ARG A 85 -1.31 -0.15 -5.03
N ALA A 86 -1.41 -1.06 -4.07
CA ALA A 86 -1.80 -2.44 -4.32
C ALA A 86 -3.32 -2.56 -4.54
N ALA A 87 -3.73 -3.45 -5.45
CA ALA A 87 -5.15 -3.79 -5.60
C ALA A 87 -5.70 -4.54 -4.37
N LEU A 88 -4.82 -5.23 -3.64
CA LEU A 88 -5.12 -5.94 -2.40
C LEU A 88 -3.87 -5.91 -1.51
N CYS A 89 -4.02 -5.44 -0.26
CA CYS A 89 -3.00 -5.48 0.78
C CYS A 89 -3.43 -6.54 1.82
N LEU A 90 -2.67 -7.63 1.92
CA LEU A 90 -2.92 -8.70 2.87
C LEU A 90 -2.06 -8.47 4.11
N LEU A 91 -2.66 -8.62 5.29
CA LEU A 91 -1.98 -8.52 6.56
C LEU A 91 -1.98 -9.90 7.24
N GLY A 92 -0.79 -10.39 7.58
CA GLY A 92 -0.63 -11.60 8.39
C GLY A 92 -0.58 -11.26 9.87
N GLU A 93 -1.29 -12.03 10.69
CA GLU A 93 -1.20 -11.98 12.14
C GLU A 93 -1.04 -13.38 12.74
N GLN A 94 -0.64 -13.41 14.00
CA GLN A 94 -0.78 -14.59 14.84
C GLN A 94 -1.94 -14.31 15.78
N HIS A 95 -2.97 -15.16 15.74
CA HIS A 95 -4.11 -15.03 16.65
C HIS A 95 -3.64 -15.12 18.11
N ASP A 96 -4.33 -14.40 18.98
CA ASP A 96 -4.04 -14.28 20.42
C ASP A 96 -2.70 -13.61 20.76
N HIS A 97 -2.08 -12.92 19.80
CA HIS A 97 -0.89 -12.11 20.06
C HIS A 97 -1.27 -10.61 20.15
N PRO A 98 -1.32 -10.02 21.35
CA PRO A 98 -1.85 -8.66 21.54
C PRO A 98 -1.06 -7.58 20.78
N ASP A 99 0.26 -7.73 20.67
CA ASP A 99 1.10 -6.82 19.88
C ASP A 99 0.83 -6.93 18.37
N HIS A 100 0.48 -8.12 17.85
CA HIS A 100 0.08 -8.27 16.44
C HIS A 100 -1.26 -7.58 16.19
N HIS A 101 -2.23 -7.75 17.09
CA HIS A 101 -3.51 -7.05 17.01
C HIS A 101 -3.32 -5.51 17.07
N ALA A 102 -2.39 -5.04 17.90
CA ALA A 102 -2.07 -3.61 18.00
C ALA A 102 -1.47 -3.05 16.70
N VAL A 103 -0.54 -3.78 16.06
CA VAL A 103 0.02 -3.41 14.75
C VAL A 103 -1.06 -3.44 13.67
N GLN A 104 -1.93 -4.44 13.67
CA GLN A 104 -3.05 -4.52 12.72
C GLN A 104 -3.99 -3.31 12.83
N ALA A 105 -4.43 -2.98 14.04
CA ALA A 105 -5.25 -1.79 14.28
C ALA A 105 -4.53 -0.50 13.83
N TRP A 106 -3.22 -0.41 14.07
CA TRP A 106 -2.40 0.70 13.62
C TRP A 106 -2.36 0.83 12.09
N ILE A 107 -2.13 -0.26 11.35
CA ILE A 107 -2.07 -0.25 9.87
C ILE A 107 -3.41 0.21 9.29
N ILE A 108 -4.52 -0.36 9.76
CA ILE A 108 -5.87 0.01 9.30
C ILE A 108 -6.13 1.50 9.56
N THR A 109 -5.82 1.98 10.77
CA THR A 109 -5.98 3.40 11.14
C THR A 109 -5.11 4.31 10.28
N ALA A 110 -3.87 3.90 10.01
CA ALA A 110 -2.92 4.67 9.22
C ALA A 110 -3.34 4.73 7.75
N LEU A 111 -3.81 3.63 7.15
CA LEU A 111 -4.34 3.61 5.78
C LEU A 111 -5.59 4.48 5.62
N ALA A 112 -6.50 4.46 6.60
CA ALA A 112 -7.67 5.35 6.60
C ALA A 112 -7.25 6.83 6.62
N ARG A 113 -6.25 7.18 7.45
CA ARG A 113 -5.68 8.55 7.47
C ARG A 113 -4.89 8.91 6.21
N HIS A 114 -4.34 7.91 5.52
CA HIS A 114 -3.67 8.06 4.24
C HIS A 114 -4.66 8.17 3.06
N GLY A 115 -5.97 8.11 3.32
CA GLY A 115 -7.02 8.21 2.31
C GLY A 115 -7.17 6.96 1.45
N GLN A 116 -6.85 5.78 2.00
CA GLN A 116 -6.82 4.50 1.27
C GLN A 116 -7.89 3.49 1.73
N LEU A 117 -8.75 3.88 2.69
CA LEU A 117 -9.91 3.15 3.18
C LEU A 117 -11.04 4.15 3.41
#